data_AF-A0A5B8KWR2-F1
#
_entry.id   AF-A0A5B8KWR2-F1
#
_cell.length_a   1.000
_cell.length_b   1.000
_cell.length_c   1.000
_cell.angle_alpha   90.00
_cell.angle_beta   90.00
_cell.angle_gamma   90.00
#
_symmetry.space_group_name_H-M   'P 1'
#
loop_
_entity.id
_entity.type
_entity.pdbx_description
1 polymer ?
#
loop_
_entity_poly.entity_id
_entity_poly.type
_entity_poly.pdbx_seq_one_letter_code
_entity_poly.pdbx_strand_id
1 'polypeptide(L)'
;MTSNRQTHRRVREATKVEADKAEESRLDRAVRQMIEVESGRLARPEGGSVEIVDDPDIGGIRRDLGLTQQELAAMLGMPIGTLRNWEQGRRKPSNAGKLVLRLLAEAPGATGETVSGEVDAATMTIGRTELAQAVATAAHLTVGEARIVVETVLDEIATALAHGHSVKLKGFGAFSVARREGGKARHPRTGDIVEVAPRNVPKFMPGKGLKDATN
;
A
#
# COMPACT_ATOMS: atom_id res chain seq x y z
N MET A 1 51.89 23.13 15.44
CA MET A 1 51.73 22.07 14.43
C MET A 1 50.25 21.69 14.28
N THR A 2 49.38 22.64 13.90
CA THR A 2 47.91 22.45 14.05
C THR A 2 47.10 22.82 12.80
N SER A 3 47.76 22.94 11.62
CA SER A 3 47.12 23.50 10.43
C SER A 3 46.90 22.52 9.27
N ASN A 4 47.16 21.21 9.44
CA ASN A 4 46.96 20.24 8.34
C ASN A 4 45.74 19.32 8.54
N ARG A 5 45.27 19.10 9.79
CA ARG A 5 44.07 18.29 10.06
C ARG A 5 42.76 19.01 9.79
N GLN A 6 42.71 20.33 9.96
CA GLN A 6 41.50 21.13 9.70
C GLN A 6 41.21 21.27 8.20
N THR A 7 42.25 21.34 7.37
CA THR A 7 42.15 21.49 5.91
C THR A 7 41.61 20.23 5.26
N HIS A 8 42.10 19.05 5.65
CA HIS A 8 41.60 17.78 5.10
C HIS A 8 40.15 17.47 5.49
N ARG A 9 39.69 17.92 6.68
CA ARG A 9 38.30 17.72 7.11
C ARG A 9 37.32 18.58 6.30
N ARG A 10 37.68 19.86 6.05
CA ARG A 10 36.85 20.78 5.25
C ARG A 10 36.75 20.38 3.78
N VAL A 11 37.82 19.84 3.20
CA VAL A 11 37.78 19.34 1.82
C VAL A 11 36.89 18.10 1.71
N ARG A 12 36.93 17.18 2.70
CA ARG A 12 36.04 16.00 2.72
C ARG A 12 34.56 16.35 2.93
N GLU A 13 34.27 17.32 3.80
CA GLU A 13 32.90 17.82 4.00
C GLU A 13 32.39 18.53 2.74
N ALA A 14 33.21 19.36 2.08
CA ALA A 14 32.83 20.03 0.83
C ALA A 14 32.56 19.03 -0.30
N THR A 15 33.41 18.00 -0.48
CA THR A 15 33.19 16.97 -1.51
C THR A 15 31.94 16.14 -1.26
N LYS A 16 31.55 15.94 -0.01
CA LYS A 16 30.33 15.20 0.34
C LYS A 16 29.08 16.04 0.04
N VAL A 17 29.09 17.32 0.42
CA VAL A 17 27.99 18.25 0.14
C VAL A 17 27.77 18.45 -1.37
N GLU A 18 28.85 18.50 -2.17
CA GLU A 18 28.74 18.61 -3.63
C GLU A 18 28.18 17.33 -4.27
N ALA A 19 28.53 16.16 -3.74
CA ALA A 19 28.05 14.86 -4.22
C ALA A 19 26.56 14.66 -3.87
N ASP A 20 26.18 14.96 -2.62
CA ASP A 20 24.80 14.86 -2.13
C ASP A 20 23.88 15.80 -2.95
N LYS A 21 24.34 17.03 -3.24
CA LYS A 21 23.59 18.00 -4.07
C LYS A 21 23.47 17.57 -5.55
N ALA A 22 24.48 16.87 -6.07
CA ALA A 22 24.43 16.32 -7.42
C ALA A 22 23.50 15.10 -7.52
N GLU A 23 23.39 14.30 -6.47
CA GLU A 23 22.47 13.16 -6.38
C GLU A 23 21.02 13.61 -6.19
N GLU A 24 20.78 14.60 -5.33
CA GLU A 24 19.47 15.24 -5.14
C GLU A 24 18.95 15.88 -6.44
N SER A 25 19.82 16.57 -7.17
CA SER A 25 19.49 17.15 -8.49
C SER A 25 19.20 16.08 -9.57
N ARG A 26 19.77 14.88 -9.45
CA ARG A 26 19.50 13.74 -10.34
C ARG A 26 18.18 13.07 -10.00
N LEU A 27 17.90 12.89 -8.70
CA LEU A 27 16.65 12.29 -8.23
C LEU A 27 15.44 13.16 -8.60
N ASP A 28 15.55 14.48 -8.40
CA ASP A 28 14.53 15.44 -8.82
C ASP A 28 14.25 15.39 -10.33
N ARG A 29 15.31 15.21 -11.13
CA ARG A 29 15.18 15.08 -12.58
C ARG A 29 14.49 13.77 -12.96
N ALA A 30 14.82 12.66 -12.29
CA ALA A 30 14.22 11.35 -12.53
C ALA A 30 12.74 11.30 -12.13
N VAL A 31 12.37 11.92 -11.00
CA VAL A 31 10.97 12.03 -10.55
C VAL A 31 10.15 12.88 -11.52
N ARG A 32 10.68 14.02 -11.98
CA ARG A 32 10.01 14.83 -13.02
C ARG A 32 9.83 14.08 -14.33
N GLN A 33 10.84 13.30 -14.75
CA GLN A 33 10.72 12.44 -15.93
C GLN A 33 9.65 11.35 -15.77
N MET A 34 9.53 10.74 -14.58
CA MET A 34 8.47 9.77 -14.30
C MET A 34 7.07 10.39 -14.41
N ILE A 35 6.86 11.58 -13.86
CA ILE A 35 5.58 12.33 -13.97
C ILE A 35 5.24 12.66 -15.44
N GLU A 36 6.25 12.98 -16.26
CA GLU A 36 6.05 13.27 -17.69
C GLU A 36 5.76 12.02 -18.54
N VAL A 37 6.31 10.85 -18.17
CA VAL A 37 5.98 9.57 -18.80
C VAL A 37 4.57 9.11 -18.41
N GLU A 38 4.18 9.29 -17.15
CA GLU A 38 2.86 8.89 -16.64
C GLU A 38 1.73 9.81 -17.16
N SER A 39 2.03 11.10 -17.39
CA SER A 39 1.12 12.04 -18.08
C SER A 39 1.09 11.88 -19.61
N GLY A 40 1.81 10.90 -20.16
CA GLY A 40 1.82 10.59 -21.60
C GLY A 40 2.53 11.62 -22.47
N ARG A 41 3.28 12.57 -21.88
CA ARG A 41 4.05 13.59 -22.60
C ARG A 41 5.40 13.08 -23.11
N LEU A 42 5.90 11.97 -22.56
CA LEU A 42 7.12 11.29 -23.01
C LEU A 42 6.90 9.77 -23.17
N ALA A 43 7.51 9.19 -24.20
CA ALA A 43 7.58 7.74 -24.35
C ALA A 43 8.50 7.13 -23.28
N ARG A 44 8.11 5.99 -22.71
CA ARG A 44 8.93 5.26 -21.73
C ARG A 44 10.26 4.89 -22.39
N PRO A 45 11.43 5.25 -21.81
CA PRO A 45 12.71 4.92 -22.41
C PRO A 45 12.94 3.41 -22.40
N GLU A 46 13.27 2.86 -23.56
CA GLU A 46 13.67 1.47 -23.76
C GLU A 46 15.09 1.28 -23.17
N GLY A 47 15.23 0.46 -22.13
CA GLY A 47 16.54 0.04 -21.62
C GLY A 47 17.10 0.79 -20.39
N GLY A 48 16.24 1.20 -19.44
CA GLY A 48 16.71 1.70 -18.15
C GLY A 48 17.43 0.62 -17.34
N SER A 49 18.74 0.72 -17.18
CA SER A 49 19.50 -0.06 -16.20
C SER A 49 18.92 0.22 -14.81
N VAL A 50 18.36 -0.81 -14.17
CA VAL A 50 17.90 -0.73 -12.78
C VAL A 50 19.14 -0.56 -11.92
N GLU A 51 19.43 0.67 -11.50
CA GLU A 51 20.46 0.91 -10.49
C GLU A 51 20.14 0.06 -9.26
N ILE A 52 21.11 -0.75 -8.86
CA ILE A 52 21.00 -1.60 -7.68
C ILE A 52 21.06 -0.65 -6.48
N VAL A 53 19.90 -0.36 -5.89
CA VAL A 53 19.84 0.35 -4.61
C VAL A 53 20.44 -0.57 -3.56
N ASP A 54 21.47 -0.09 -2.86
CA ASP A 54 22.10 -0.78 -1.73
C ASP A 54 21.04 -1.19 -0.69
N ASP A 55 21.31 -2.24 0.09
CA ASP A 55 20.38 -2.70 1.12
C ASP A 55 20.35 -1.67 2.27
N PRO A 56 19.20 -0.99 2.53
CA PRO A 56 19.13 0.04 3.57
C PRO A 56 19.10 -0.58 4.97
N ASP A 57 19.69 0.10 5.97
CA ASP A 57 19.52 -0.28 7.38
C ASP A 57 18.13 0.14 7.88
N ILE A 58 17.17 -0.76 7.71
CA ILE A 58 15.77 -0.55 8.06
C ILE A 58 15.60 -0.30 9.56
N GLY A 59 16.38 -1.01 10.39
CA GLY A 59 16.34 -0.85 11.85
C GLY A 59 16.97 0.47 12.30
N GLY A 60 17.96 0.97 11.58
CA GLY A 60 18.50 2.33 11.71
C GLY A 60 17.45 3.37 11.34
N ILE A 61 16.93 3.32 10.11
CA ILE A 61 15.92 4.25 9.58
C ILE A 61 14.73 4.36 10.53
N ARG A 62 14.22 3.22 10.99
CA ARG A 62 13.09 3.20 11.93
C ARG A 62 13.39 3.91 13.25
N ARG A 63 14.58 3.65 13.82
CA ARG A 63 15.00 4.29 15.08
C ARG A 63 15.22 5.78 14.92
N ASP A 64 15.77 6.19 13.79
CA ASP A 64 16.02 7.59 13.46
C ASP A 64 14.71 8.37 13.27
N LEU A 65 13.66 7.71 12.76
CA LEU A 65 12.30 8.26 12.68
C LEU A 65 11.54 8.22 14.02
N GLY A 66 12.10 7.64 15.08
CA GLY A 66 11.42 7.50 16.38
C GLY A 66 10.25 6.53 16.37
N LEU A 67 10.14 5.66 15.36
CA LEU A 67 9.02 4.74 15.18
C LEU A 67 9.28 3.37 15.82
N THR A 68 8.23 2.75 16.34
CA THR A 68 8.21 1.32 16.67
C THR A 68 8.10 0.47 15.42
N GLN A 69 8.45 -0.83 15.51
CA GLN A 69 8.29 -1.76 14.37
C GLN A 69 6.85 -1.81 13.88
N GLN A 70 5.89 -1.68 14.79
CA GLN A 70 4.48 -1.69 14.46
C GLN A 70 4.07 -0.41 13.71
N GLU A 71 4.53 0.76 14.17
CA GLU A 71 4.21 2.05 13.55
C GLU A 71 4.81 2.17 12.15
N LEU A 72 6.07 1.76 11.95
CA LEU A 72 6.66 1.77 10.61
C LEU A 72 5.97 0.77 9.67
N ALA A 73 5.62 -0.42 10.18
CA ALA A 73 4.89 -1.42 9.39
C ALA A 73 3.49 -0.90 9.00
N ALA A 74 2.79 -0.25 9.92
CA ALA A 74 1.48 0.36 9.67
C ALA A 74 1.58 1.53 8.68
N MET A 75 2.59 2.41 8.83
CA MET A 75 2.86 3.52 7.91
C MET A 75 3.09 3.03 6.48
N LEU A 76 3.79 1.91 6.33
CA LEU A 76 4.07 1.28 5.04
C LEU A 76 2.94 0.35 4.54
N GLY A 77 1.84 0.20 5.29
CA GLY A 77 0.72 -0.68 4.94
C GLY A 77 1.12 -2.16 4.84
N MET A 78 2.11 -2.61 5.61
CA MET A 78 2.66 -3.96 5.56
C MET A 78 2.54 -4.71 6.89
N PRO A 79 2.45 -6.06 6.88
CA PRO A 79 2.46 -6.83 8.12
C PRO A 79 3.74 -6.62 8.94
N ILE A 80 3.61 -6.50 10.27
CA ILE A 80 4.77 -6.35 11.18
C ILE A 80 5.81 -7.48 11.03
N GLY A 81 5.35 -8.69 10.74
CA GLY A 81 6.23 -9.84 10.48
C GLY A 81 7.11 -9.63 9.24
N THR A 82 6.64 -8.89 8.23
CA THR A 82 7.42 -8.55 7.04
C THR A 82 8.53 -7.56 7.38
N LEU A 83 8.21 -6.50 8.11
CA LEU A 83 9.22 -5.53 8.56
C LEU A 83 10.25 -6.20 9.49
N ARG A 84 9.78 -7.02 10.44
CA ARG A 84 10.65 -7.78 11.35
C ARG A 84 11.58 -8.73 10.61
N ASN A 85 11.09 -9.43 9.59
CA ASN A 85 11.93 -10.30 8.76
C ASN A 85 12.99 -9.52 7.97
N TRP A 86 12.68 -8.28 7.58
CA TRP A 86 13.66 -7.41 6.93
C TRP A 86 14.72 -6.89 7.92
N GLU A 87 14.31 -6.39 9.09
CA GLU A 87 15.25 -5.93 10.13
C GLU A 87 16.17 -7.03 10.65
N GLN A 88 15.70 -8.28 10.69
CA GLN A 88 16.49 -9.44 11.10
C GLN A 88 17.35 -10.02 9.98
N GLY A 89 17.36 -9.42 8.79
CA GLY A 89 18.10 -9.90 7.62
C GLY A 89 17.62 -11.24 7.07
N ARG A 90 16.47 -11.77 7.55
CA ARG A 90 15.88 -13.02 7.06
C ARG A 90 15.32 -12.88 5.65
N ARG A 91 14.94 -11.66 5.26
CA ARG A 91 14.46 -11.28 3.93
C ARG A 91 14.94 -9.89 3.58
N LYS A 92 15.03 -9.57 2.29
CA LYS A 92 15.39 -8.23 1.81
C LYS A 92 14.16 -7.56 1.18
N PRO A 93 13.98 -6.24 1.34
CA PRO A 93 12.96 -5.49 0.61
C PRO A 93 13.22 -5.55 -0.90
N SER A 94 12.14 -5.49 -1.69
CA SER A 94 12.25 -5.31 -3.15
C SER A 94 12.89 -3.96 -3.47
N ASN A 95 13.37 -3.77 -4.71
CA ASN A 95 13.97 -2.49 -5.13
C ASN A 95 13.03 -1.29 -4.91
N ALA A 96 11.73 -1.47 -5.15
CA ALA A 96 10.72 -0.46 -4.84
C ALA A 96 10.62 -0.21 -3.31
N GLY A 97 10.67 -1.27 -2.49
CA GLY A 97 10.71 -1.13 -1.03
C GLY A 97 11.96 -0.41 -0.53
N LYS A 98 13.12 -0.65 -1.14
CA LYS A 98 14.37 0.06 -0.82
C LYS A 98 14.28 1.55 -1.13
N LEU A 99 13.67 1.93 -2.26
CA LEU A 99 13.48 3.33 -2.64
C LEU A 99 12.58 4.07 -1.65
N VAL A 100 11.48 3.45 -1.22
CA VAL A 100 10.57 4.04 -0.20
C VAL A 100 11.31 4.23 1.12
N LEU A 101 12.09 3.24 1.56
CA LEU A 101 12.88 3.33 2.79
C LEU A 101 13.98 4.39 2.70
N ARG A 102 14.63 4.52 1.55
CA ARG A 102 15.63 5.56 1.29
C ARG A 102 15.01 6.96 1.30
N LEU A 103 13.84 7.12 0.68
CA LEU A 103 13.11 8.39 0.70
C LEU A 103 12.71 8.79 2.13
N LEU A 104 12.29 7.82 2.94
CA LEU A 104 11.99 8.05 4.36
C LEU A 104 13.22 8.44 5.18
N ALA A 105 14.40 7.88 4.85
CA ALA A 105 15.66 8.22 5.51
C ALA A 105 16.11 9.67 5.23
N GLU A 106 15.76 10.20 4.05
CA GLU A 106 16.21 11.53 3.59
C GLU A 106 15.35 12.69 4.13
N ALA A 107 14.18 12.40 4.73
CA ALA A 107 13.24 13.42 5.24
C ALA A 107 12.91 13.25 6.74
N PRO A 108 13.86 13.49 7.66
CA PRO A 108 13.67 13.30 9.11
C PRO A 108 12.71 14.30 9.80
N GLY A 109 12.05 15.20 9.05
CA GLY A 109 11.30 16.33 9.60
C GLY A 109 9.77 16.25 9.53
N ALA A 110 9.19 15.16 9.01
CA ALA A 110 7.76 15.09 8.68
C ALA A 110 7.01 14.00 9.46
N THR A 111 7.17 13.88 10.77
CA THR A 111 6.18 13.17 11.62
C THR A 111 6.35 13.47 13.10
N GLY A 112 6.39 14.77 13.42
CA GLY A 112 6.23 15.28 14.78
C GLY A 112 4.82 15.82 14.98
N GLU A 113 3.78 15.03 14.71
CA GLU A 113 2.43 15.35 15.17
C GLU A 113 1.63 14.07 15.38
N THR A 114 1.34 13.84 16.65
CA THR A 114 0.43 12.84 17.23
C THR A 114 -0.67 12.36 16.28
N VAL A 115 -0.57 11.12 15.82
CA VAL A 115 -1.77 10.28 15.69
C VAL A 115 -1.91 9.51 17.00
N SER A 116 -2.21 10.27 18.06
CA SER A 116 -2.91 9.75 19.23
C SER A 116 -4.32 9.41 18.79
N GLY A 117 -4.44 8.36 17.99
CA GLY A 117 -5.67 7.64 17.76
C GLY A 117 -5.69 6.51 18.76
N GLU A 118 -6.40 6.73 19.85
CA GLU A 118 -6.97 5.70 20.70
C GLU A 118 -7.28 4.44 19.88
N VAL A 119 -6.55 3.35 20.13
CA VAL A 119 -6.84 2.06 19.52
C VAL A 119 -8.15 1.57 20.12
N ASP A 120 -9.26 1.95 19.48
CA ASP A 120 -10.58 1.43 19.78
C ASP A 120 -10.54 -0.10 19.68
N ALA A 121 -10.51 -0.75 20.84
CA ALA A 121 -10.58 -2.19 21.02
C ALA A 121 -12.00 -2.74 20.73
N ALA A 122 -12.74 -2.13 19.80
CA ALA A 122 -14.11 -2.47 19.45
C ALA A 122 -14.26 -2.50 17.92
N THR A 123 -14.22 -3.72 17.36
CA THR A 123 -14.37 -4.08 15.93
C THR A 123 -13.05 -4.22 15.17
N MET A 124 -12.40 -5.39 15.33
CA MET A 124 -11.35 -5.82 14.40
C MET A 124 -11.97 -6.01 13.00
N THR A 125 -11.87 -4.97 12.16
CA THR A 125 -12.26 -5.07 10.75
C THR A 125 -11.24 -5.92 10.01
N ILE A 126 -11.69 -7.02 9.40
CA ILE A 126 -10.83 -7.93 8.63
C ILE A 126 -10.68 -7.38 7.21
N GLY A 127 -9.45 -7.10 6.79
CA GLY A 127 -9.11 -6.67 5.43
C GLY A 127 -8.63 -7.82 4.53
N ARG A 128 -8.22 -7.47 3.31
CA ARG A 128 -7.73 -8.46 2.32
C ARG A 128 -6.47 -9.19 2.79
N THR A 129 -5.60 -8.49 3.51
CA THR A 129 -4.34 -9.03 4.02
C THR A 129 -4.60 -10.11 5.08
N GLU A 130 -5.49 -9.81 6.02
CA GLU A 130 -5.86 -10.71 7.11
C GLU A 130 -6.59 -11.94 6.55
N LEU A 131 -7.47 -11.75 5.55
CA LEU A 131 -8.14 -12.84 4.86
C LEU A 131 -7.15 -13.76 4.12
N ALA A 132 -6.17 -13.21 3.40
CA ALA A 132 -5.16 -13.99 2.71
C ALA A 132 -4.27 -14.79 3.69
N GLN A 133 -3.93 -14.23 4.84
CA GLN A 133 -3.18 -14.95 5.88
C GLN A 133 -3.99 -16.11 6.48
N ALA A 134 -5.29 -15.91 6.72
CA ALA A 134 -6.18 -16.97 7.20
C ALA A 134 -6.26 -18.12 6.17
N VAL A 135 -6.42 -17.79 4.89
CA VAL A 135 -6.44 -18.77 3.78
C VAL A 135 -5.10 -19.50 3.68
N ALA A 136 -3.98 -18.79 3.74
CA ALA A 136 -2.64 -19.39 3.67
C ALA A 136 -2.45 -20.44 4.78
N THR A 137 -2.84 -20.10 6.00
CA THR A 137 -2.74 -20.99 7.17
C THR A 137 -3.63 -22.21 7.01
N ALA A 138 -4.90 -22.02 6.62
CA ALA A 138 -5.87 -23.11 6.52
C ALA A 138 -5.58 -24.07 5.36
N ALA A 139 -5.06 -23.55 4.24
CA ALA A 139 -4.82 -24.32 3.02
C ALA A 139 -3.35 -24.76 2.86
N HIS A 140 -2.48 -24.46 3.84
CA HIS A 140 -1.04 -24.72 3.78
C HIS A 140 -0.37 -24.11 2.53
N LEU A 141 -0.81 -22.92 2.13
CA LEU A 141 -0.25 -22.16 1.02
C LEU A 141 0.73 -21.10 1.51
N THR A 142 1.58 -20.61 0.62
CA THR A 142 2.29 -19.36 0.91
C THR A 142 1.30 -18.19 0.94
N VAL A 143 1.64 -17.13 1.68
CA VAL A 143 0.81 -15.91 1.76
C VAL A 143 0.65 -15.26 0.38
N GLY A 144 1.65 -15.39 -0.51
CA GLY A 144 1.57 -14.89 -1.88
C GLY A 144 0.54 -15.65 -2.72
N GLU A 145 0.57 -16.98 -2.67
CA GLU A 145 -0.42 -17.83 -3.35
C GLU A 145 -1.84 -17.60 -2.81
N ALA A 146 -2.00 -17.53 -1.48
CA ALA A 146 -3.29 -17.27 -0.87
C ALA A 146 -3.85 -15.89 -1.25
N ARG A 147 -2.99 -14.87 -1.39
CA ARG A 147 -3.40 -13.55 -1.89
C ARG A 147 -3.92 -13.64 -3.32
N ILE A 148 -3.20 -14.32 -4.21
CA ILE A 148 -3.63 -14.53 -5.60
C ILE A 148 -4.99 -15.23 -5.63
N VAL A 149 -5.18 -16.27 -4.81
CA VAL A 149 -6.46 -16.99 -4.72
C VAL A 149 -7.60 -16.07 -4.27
N VAL A 150 -7.40 -15.30 -3.21
CA VAL A 150 -8.42 -14.37 -2.70
C VAL A 150 -8.78 -13.31 -3.75
N GLU A 151 -7.78 -12.70 -4.40
CA GLU A 151 -7.98 -11.71 -5.46
C GLU A 151 -8.75 -12.34 -6.64
N THR A 152 -8.33 -13.52 -7.10
CA THR A 152 -8.99 -14.24 -8.21
C THR A 152 -10.45 -14.54 -7.91
N VAL A 153 -10.78 -15.01 -6.70
CA VAL A 153 -12.18 -15.31 -6.33
C VAL A 153 -13.05 -14.05 -6.37
N LEU A 154 -12.53 -12.91 -5.88
CA LEU A 154 -13.27 -11.65 -5.89
C LEU A 154 -13.47 -11.14 -7.32
N ASP A 155 -12.46 -11.27 -8.17
CA ASP A 155 -12.51 -10.86 -9.57
C ASP A 155 -13.46 -11.73 -10.39
N GLU A 156 -13.50 -13.04 -10.15
CA GLU A 156 -14.46 -13.96 -10.78
C GLU A 156 -15.90 -13.64 -10.38
N ILE A 157 -16.14 -13.32 -9.10
CA ILE A 157 -17.48 -12.86 -8.66
C ILE A 157 -17.85 -11.56 -9.37
N ALA A 158 -16.94 -10.57 -9.41
CA ALA A 158 -17.19 -9.30 -10.07
C ALA A 158 -17.47 -9.49 -11.58
N THR A 159 -16.68 -10.33 -12.24
CA THR A 159 -16.82 -10.66 -13.66
C THR A 159 -18.14 -11.36 -13.94
N ALA A 160 -18.52 -12.35 -13.13
CA ALA A 160 -19.80 -13.03 -13.27
C ALA A 160 -20.99 -12.04 -13.14
N LEU A 161 -20.94 -11.14 -12.16
CA LEU A 161 -21.97 -10.13 -11.96
C LEU A 161 -22.02 -9.11 -13.12
N ALA A 162 -20.87 -8.70 -13.66
CA ALA A 162 -20.82 -7.80 -14.81
C ALA A 162 -21.52 -8.37 -16.05
N HIS A 163 -21.46 -9.70 -16.24
CA HIS A 163 -22.18 -10.41 -17.29
C HIS A 163 -23.66 -10.71 -16.96
N GLY A 164 -24.16 -10.23 -15.81
CA GLY A 164 -25.52 -10.50 -15.35
C GLY A 164 -25.75 -11.90 -14.79
N HIS A 165 -24.68 -12.68 -14.61
CA HIS A 165 -24.75 -14.00 -13.99
C HIS A 165 -24.93 -13.86 -12.47
N SER A 166 -25.36 -14.95 -11.83
CA SER A 166 -25.46 -15.04 -10.37
C SER A 166 -24.49 -16.08 -9.83
N VAL A 167 -23.82 -15.76 -8.71
CA VAL A 167 -22.87 -16.67 -8.05
C VAL A 167 -23.49 -17.16 -6.74
N LYS A 168 -23.60 -18.47 -6.57
CA LYS A 168 -24.17 -19.09 -5.35
C LYS A 168 -23.10 -19.89 -4.62
N LEU A 169 -22.83 -19.51 -3.37
CA LEU A 169 -21.89 -20.19 -2.47
C LEU A 169 -22.69 -20.91 -1.38
N LYS A 170 -22.78 -22.24 -1.47
CA LYS A 170 -23.55 -23.06 -0.52
C LYS A 170 -23.07 -22.81 0.92
N GLY A 171 -24.01 -22.57 1.83
CA GLY A 171 -23.71 -22.28 3.23
C GLY A 171 -23.35 -20.82 3.52
N PHE A 172 -22.87 -20.06 2.54
CA PHE A 172 -22.45 -18.66 2.73
C PHE A 172 -23.49 -17.65 2.24
N GLY A 173 -23.90 -17.75 0.96
CA GLY A 173 -24.84 -16.81 0.38
C GLY A 173 -24.82 -16.78 -1.14
N ALA A 174 -25.50 -15.79 -1.71
CA ALA A 174 -25.58 -15.61 -3.16
C ALA A 174 -25.34 -14.15 -3.56
N PHE A 175 -24.56 -13.96 -4.62
CA PHE A 175 -24.35 -12.70 -5.29
C PHE A 175 -25.19 -12.67 -6.57
N SER A 176 -25.85 -11.55 -6.83
CA SER A 176 -26.70 -11.34 -8.00
C SER A 176 -26.69 -9.87 -8.39
N VAL A 177 -27.12 -9.58 -9.61
CA VAL A 177 -27.40 -8.21 -10.06
C VAL A 177 -28.89 -7.96 -10.04
N ALA A 178 -29.31 -6.86 -9.42
CA ALA A 178 -30.69 -6.38 -9.46
C ALA A 178 -30.75 -5.10 -10.28
N ARG A 179 -31.78 -4.97 -11.13
CA ARG A 179 -32.09 -3.70 -11.78
C ARG A 179 -32.78 -2.79 -10.78
N ARG A 180 -32.21 -1.61 -10.57
CA ARG A 180 -32.80 -0.55 -9.77
C ARG A 180 -33.37 0.50 -10.72
N GLU A 181 -34.67 0.70 -10.63
CA GLU A 181 -35.36 1.72 -11.42
C GLU A 181 -34.85 3.12 -11.04
N GLY A 182 -34.81 3.98 -12.05
CA GLY A 182 -34.45 5.37 -11.90
C GLY A 182 -35.54 6.15 -11.17
N GLY A 183 -35.21 7.35 -10.72
CA GLY A 183 -36.17 8.21 -10.06
C GLY A 183 -35.55 9.51 -9.57
N LYS A 184 -36.34 10.25 -8.78
CA LYS A 184 -35.91 11.51 -8.18
C LYS A 184 -35.25 11.23 -6.82
N ALA A 185 -33.97 11.58 -6.67
CA ALA A 185 -33.24 11.51 -5.42
C ALA A 185 -32.92 12.93 -4.91
N ARG A 186 -32.75 13.08 -3.60
CA ARG A 186 -32.42 14.35 -2.97
C ARG A 186 -30.92 14.43 -2.71
N HIS A 187 -30.29 15.53 -3.10
CA HIS A 187 -28.88 15.75 -2.80
C HIS A 187 -28.71 15.95 -1.27
N PRO A 188 -27.87 15.15 -0.56
CA PRO A 188 -27.82 15.15 0.90
C PRO A 188 -27.45 16.49 1.52
N ARG A 189 -26.63 17.29 0.81
CA ARG A 189 -26.09 18.56 1.31
C ARG A 189 -26.92 19.80 0.93
N THR A 190 -27.58 19.78 -0.22
CA THR A 190 -28.27 20.96 -0.78
C THR A 190 -29.78 20.82 -0.83
N GLY A 191 -30.30 19.60 -0.76
CA GLY A 191 -31.74 19.34 -0.82
C GLY A 191 -32.31 19.37 -2.24
N ASP A 192 -31.52 19.67 -3.27
CA ASP A 192 -31.98 19.71 -4.65
C ASP A 192 -32.44 18.33 -5.12
N ILE A 193 -33.44 18.32 -6.00
CA ILE A 193 -33.92 17.09 -6.64
C ILE A 193 -33.01 16.80 -7.83
N VAL A 194 -32.33 15.66 -7.79
CA VAL A 194 -31.48 15.14 -8.86
C VAL A 194 -32.13 13.90 -9.44
N GLU A 195 -32.15 13.83 -10.77
CA GLU A 195 -32.64 12.65 -11.48
C GLU A 195 -31.55 11.56 -11.49
N VAL A 196 -31.92 10.35 -11.08
CA VAL A 196 -31.03 9.18 -11.04
C VAL A 196 -31.50 8.21 -12.10
N ALA A 197 -30.65 7.95 -13.09
CA ALA A 197 -30.94 6.98 -14.14
C ALA A 197 -31.10 5.56 -13.59
N PRO A 198 -31.91 4.70 -14.23
CA PRO A 198 -31.95 3.28 -13.91
C PRO A 198 -30.57 2.65 -14.01
N ARG A 199 -30.21 1.79 -13.05
CA ARG A 199 -28.90 1.12 -13.03
C ARG A 199 -28.96 -0.27 -12.45
N ASN A 200 -28.00 -1.08 -12.83
CA ASN A 200 -27.77 -2.38 -12.21
C ASN A 200 -26.98 -2.21 -10.91
N VAL A 201 -27.40 -2.90 -9.86
CA VAL A 201 -26.73 -2.90 -8.55
C VAL A 201 -26.40 -4.32 -8.12
N PRO A 202 -25.17 -4.59 -7.64
CA PRO A 202 -24.86 -5.88 -7.03
C PRO A 202 -25.64 -6.04 -5.72
N LYS A 203 -26.11 -7.26 -5.47
CA LYS A 203 -26.85 -7.64 -4.28
C LYS A 203 -26.27 -8.93 -3.71
N PHE A 204 -25.97 -8.90 -2.42
CA PHE A 204 -25.64 -10.09 -1.64
C PHE A 204 -26.83 -10.54 -0.81
N MET A 205 -27.13 -11.83 -0.85
CA MET A 205 -28.15 -12.48 -0.02
C MET A 205 -27.45 -13.48 0.91
N PRO A 206 -27.40 -13.22 2.23
CA PRO A 206 -26.82 -14.14 3.19
C PRO A 206 -27.57 -15.47 3.20
N GLY A 207 -26.82 -16.58 3.11
CA GLY A 207 -27.34 -17.93 3.22
C GLY A 207 -27.65 -18.30 4.67
N LYS A 208 -28.31 -19.46 4.86
CA LYS A 208 -28.63 -19.97 6.21
C LYS A 208 -27.39 -20.10 7.09
N GLY A 209 -26.31 -20.70 6.59
CA GLY A 209 -25.10 -20.91 7.37
C GLY A 209 -24.45 -19.63 7.87
N LEU A 210 -24.40 -18.57 7.03
CA LEU A 210 -23.88 -17.28 7.46
C LEU A 210 -24.80 -16.60 8.50
N LYS A 211 -26.12 -16.69 8.32
CA LYS A 211 -27.08 -16.15 9.30
C LYS A 211 -27.00 -16.86 10.64
N ASP A 212 -26.89 -18.19 10.64
CA ASP A 212 -26.77 -19.00 11.85
C ASP A 212 -25.46 -18.70 12.60
N ALA A 213 -24.38 -18.34 11.88
CA ALA A 213 -23.11 -17.99 12.51
C ALA A 213 -23.11 -16.60 13.19
N THR A 214 -24.13 -15.78 12.96
CA THR A 214 -24.22 -14.39 13.44
C THR A 214 -25.40 -14.11 14.38
N ASN A 215 -26.22 -15.12 14.71
CA ASN A 215 -27.38 -15.01 15.60
C ASN A 215 -27.29 -16.09 16.68
#